data_AF-A0A920DNI6-F1
#
_entry.id   AF-A0A920DNI6-F1
#
_cell.length_a   1.000
_cell.length_b   1.000
_cell.length_c   1.000
_cell.angle_alpha   90.00
_cell.angle_beta   90.00
_cell.angle_gamma   90.00
#
_symmetry.space_group_name_H-M   'P 1'
#
loop_
_entity.id
_entity.type
_entity.pdbx_description
1 polymer ?
#
loop_
_entity_poly.entity_id
_entity_poly.type
_entity_poly.pdbx_seq_one_letter_code
_entity_poly.pdbx_strand_id
1 'polypeptide(L)'
;MEPPTSINSESIRDEKLKVLRSLKPISKDEIENNCVIGQYKDGAIGGETKASYLDEEGVKEKSKTETFISLKLQIDNWRWSGVPFFLRTGKRMSEKDLRL
;
A
#
# COMPACT_ATOMS: atom_id res chain seq x y z
N MET A 1 2.64 6.35 15.99
CA MET A 1 2.12 7.59 16.62
C MET A 1 2.88 7.82 17.90
N GLU A 2 3.06 9.07 18.34
CA GLU A 2 3.59 9.29 19.68
C GLU A 2 2.54 8.88 20.73
N PRO A 3 2.95 8.63 21.99
CA PRO A 3 2.01 8.40 23.07
C PRO A 3 1.05 9.59 23.21
N PRO A 4 -0.27 9.36 23.18
CA PRO A 4 -1.23 10.45 23.34
C PRO A 4 -1.24 10.94 24.80
N THR A 5 -1.62 12.20 25.00
CA THR A 5 -1.72 12.81 26.33
C THR A 5 -2.83 12.17 27.19
N SER A 6 -3.81 11.53 26.55
CA SER A 6 -4.84 10.72 27.19
C SER A 6 -5.35 9.63 26.24
N ILE A 7 -6.12 8.68 26.76
CA ILE A 7 -6.73 7.60 25.96
C ILE A 7 -8.06 7.99 25.30
N ASN A 8 -8.45 9.27 25.36
CA ASN A 8 -9.68 9.71 24.71
C ASN A 8 -9.52 9.71 23.17
N SER A 9 -10.66 9.70 22.47
CA SER A 9 -10.70 9.56 21.01
C SER A 9 -9.97 10.70 20.30
N GLU A 10 -10.09 11.93 20.81
CA GLU A 10 -9.47 13.13 20.25
C GLU A 10 -7.95 13.08 20.33
N SER A 11 -7.41 12.77 21.52
CA SER A 11 -5.95 12.67 21.75
C SER A 11 -5.33 11.58 20.87
N ILE A 12 -5.98 10.43 20.73
CA ILE A 12 -5.51 9.35 19.85
C ILE A 12 -5.55 9.79 18.37
N ARG A 13 -6.62 10.48 17.95
CA ARG A 13 -6.76 10.97 16.58
C ARG A 13 -5.68 12.00 16.24
N ASP A 14 -5.38 12.91 17.17
CA ASP A 14 -4.34 13.93 16.98
C ASP A 14 -2.97 13.31 16.76
N GLU A 15 -2.60 12.30 17.55
CA GLU A 15 -1.31 11.60 17.36
C GLU A 15 -1.25 10.79 16.06
N LYS A 16 -2.37 10.24 15.59
CA LYS A 16 -2.44 9.62 14.25
C LYS A 16 -2.30 10.65 13.13
N LEU A 17 -2.97 11.80 13.25
CA LEU A 17 -2.90 12.88 12.26
C LEU A 17 -1.49 13.45 12.18
N LYS A 18 -0.77 13.59 13.30
CA LYS A 18 0.64 14.01 13.31
C LYS A 18 1.51 13.07 12.47
N VAL A 19 1.32 11.75 12.59
CA VAL A 19 2.03 10.77 11.74
C VAL A 19 1.68 10.96 10.27
N LEU A 20 0.40 11.07 9.93
CA LEU A 20 -0.03 11.24 8.53
C LEU A 20 0.51 12.53 7.91
N ARG A 21 0.55 13.62 8.68
CA ARG A 21 1.17 14.90 8.25
C ARG A 21 2.69 14.81 8.09
N SER A 22 3.33 13.88 8.80
CA SER A 22 4.77 13.64 8.72
C SER A 22 5.12 12.64 7.62
N LEU A 23 4.15 12.11 6.85
CA LEU A 23 4.48 11.26 5.71
C LEU A 23 5.20 12.09 4.65
N LYS A 24 6.42 11.66 4.30
CA LYS A 24 7.18 12.29 3.22
C LYS A 24 6.46 12.04 1.89
N PRO A 25 6.09 13.07 1.11
CA PRO A 25 5.54 12.87 -0.22
C PRO A 25 6.55 12.16 -1.12
N ILE A 26 6.07 11.22 -1.95
CA ILE A 26 6.89 10.58 -2.97
C ILE A 26 6.92 11.50 -4.18
N SER A 27 8.08 12.08 -4.50
CA SER A 27 8.27 12.88 -5.71
C SER A 27 8.31 12.01 -6.97
N LYS A 28 8.13 12.61 -8.16
CA LYS A 28 8.10 11.86 -9.42
C LYS A 28 9.39 11.06 -9.66
N ASP A 29 10.55 11.65 -9.33
CA ASP A 29 11.86 11.03 -9.51
C ASP A 29 12.11 9.89 -8.52
N GLU A 30 11.35 9.85 -7.42
CA GLU A 30 11.41 8.81 -6.39
C GLU A 30 10.44 7.65 -6.66
N ILE A 31 9.50 7.79 -7.60
CA ILE A 31 8.45 6.78 -7.86
C ILE A 31 9.08 5.43 -8.21
N GLU A 32 10.02 5.39 -9.15
CA GLU A 32 10.62 4.12 -9.63
C GLU A 32 11.34 3.36 -8.52
N ASN A 33 11.89 4.07 -7.53
CA ASN A 33 12.65 3.49 -6.43
C ASN A 33 11.80 3.14 -5.20
N ASN A 34 10.60 3.73 -5.07
CA ASN A 34 9.78 3.62 -3.85
C ASN A 34 8.38 3.05 -4.11
N CYS A 35 7.97 2.89 -5.36
CA CYS A 35 6.66 2.39 -5.74
C CYS A 35 6.79 1.29 -6.79
N VAL A 36 6.16 0.15 -6.50
CA VAL A 36 5.95 -0.92 -7.48
C VAL A 36 4.46 -1.10 -7.63
N ILE A 37 3.96 -0.94 -8.85
CA ILE A 37 2.58 -1.24 -9.20
C ILE A 37 2.52 -2.45 -10.11
N GLY A 38 1.42 -3.19 -10.05
CA GLY A 38 1.22 -4.36 -10.87
C GLY A 38 -0.24 -4.57 -11.23
N GLN A 39 -0.46 -5.32 -12.30
CA GLN A 39 -1.76 -5.81 -12.72
C GLN A 39 -1.64 -7.33 -12.89
N TYR A 40 -2.50 -8.10 -12.22
CA TYR A 40 -2.41 -9.55 -12.28
C TYR A 40 -2.72 -10.04 -13.69
N LYS A 41 -1.97 -11.05 -14.12
CA LYS A 41 -2.18 -11.75 -15.38
C LYS A 41 -2.90 -13.08 -15.15
N ASP A 42 -3.12 -13.80 -16.23
CA ASP A 42 -3.53 -15.18 -16.20
C ASP A 42 -2.57 -16.01 -15.32
N GLY A 43 -3.13 -17.00 -14.63
CA GLY A 43 -2.35 -17.82 -13.71
C GLY A 43 -3.20 -18.93 -13.09
N ALA A 44 -2.62 -19.67 -12.16
CA ALA A 44 -3.33 -20.72 -11.42
C ALA A 44 -3.30 -20.44 -9.92
N ILE A 45 -4.46 -20.46 -9.28
CA ILE A 45 -4.59 -20.34 -7.83
C ILE A 45 -5.39 -21.54 -7.34
N GLY A 46 -4.80 -22.34 -6.44
CA GLY A 46 -5.45 -23.56 -5.94
C GLY A 46 -5.70 -24.63 -7.01
N GLY A 47 -4.89 -24.66 -8.07
CA GLY A 47 -5.03 -25.60 -9.19
C GLY A 47 -6.05 -25.19 -10.26
N GLU A 48 -6.79 -24.10 -10.05
CA GLU A 48 -7.72 -23.55 -11.05
C GLU A 48 -7.08 -22.42 -11.84
N THR A 49 -7.20 -22.48 -13.16
CA THR A 49 -6.83 -21.37 -14.06
C THR A 49 -7.73 -20.18 -13.79
N LYS A 50 -7.12 -19.00 -13.64
CA LYS A 50 -7.79 -17.72 -13.46
C LYS A 50 -7.40 -16.79 -14.61
N ALA A 51 -8.39 -16.05 -15.10
CA ALA A 51 -8.22 -15.07 -16.16
C ALA A 51 -7.34 -13.90 -15.71
N SER A 52 -6.73 -13.21 -16.67
CA SER A 52 -6.04 -11.96 -16.41
C SER A 52 -7.04 -10.85 -16.04
N TYR A 53 -6.57 -9.76 -15.42
CA TYR A 53 -7.47 -8.65 -15.10
C TYR A 53 -8.15 -8.05 -16.35
N LEU A 54 -7.46 -8.02 -17.49
CA LEU A 54 -8.00 -7.48 -18.74
C LEU A 54 -9.09 -8.34 -19.36
N ASP A 55 -9.15 -9.62 -19.01
CA ASP A 55 -10.13 -10.59 -19.50
C ASP A 55 -11.33 -10.75 -18.55
N GLU A 56 -11.34 -10.06 -17.41
CA GLU A 56 -12.48 -10.09 -16.48
C GLU A 56 -13.66 -9.32 -17.08
N GLU A 57 -14.87 -9.82 -16.82
CA GLU A 57 -16.10 -9.20 -17.33
C GLU A 57 -16.25 -7.75 -16.83
N GLY A 58 -16.50 -6.83 -17.77
CA GLY A 58 -16.65 -5.40 -17.48
C GLY A 58 -15.33 -4.61 -17.41
N VAL A 59 -14.17 -5.25 -17.60
CA VAL A 59 -12.87 -4.55 -17.71
C VAL A 59 -12.62 -4.08 -19.14
N LYS A 60 -12.05 -2.87 -19.29
CA LYS A 60 -11.64 -2.34 -20.59
C LYS A 60 -10.38 -3.07 -21.08
N GLU A 61 -10.34 -3.47 -22.35
CA GLU A 61 -9.23 -4.21 -22.98
C GLU A 61 -7.82 -3.59 -22.80
N LYS A 62 -7.74 -2.27 -22.59
CA LYS A 62 -6.47 -1.54 -22.38
C LYS A 62 -6.44 -0.81 -21.03
N SER A 63 -7.11 -1.38 -20.02
CA SER A 63 -7.15 -0.80 -18.68
C SER A 63 -5.75 -0.72 -18.08
N LYS A 64 -5.41 0.46 -17.54
CA LYS A 64 -4.17 0.68 -16.78
C LYS A 64 -4.38 0.53 -15.27
N THR A 65 -5.58 0.12 -14.83
CA THR A 65 -5.90 -0.02 -13.41
C THR A 65 -5.00 -1.05 -12.75
N GLU A 66 -4.32 -0.62 -11.69
CA GLU A 66 -3.45 -1.42 -10.88
C GLU A 66 -4.27 -2.35 -9.97
N THR A 67 -3.82 -3.60 -9.83
CA THR A 67 -4.42 -4.59 -8.92
C THR A 67 -3.47 -4.99 -7.79
N PHE A 68 -2.25 -4.45 -7.80
CA PHE A 68 -1.21 -4.65 -6.80
C PHE A 68 -0.42 -3.36 -6.63
N ILE A 69 -0.04 -3.06 -5.39
CA ILE A 69 0.89 -1.98 -5.07
C ILE A 69 1.81 -2.39 -3.91
N SER A 70 3.08 -2.01 -4.02
CA SER A 70 4.05 -2.00 -2.92
C SER A 70 4.71 -0.63 -2.84
N LEU A 71 4.73 -0.07 -1.63
CA LEU A 71 5.27 1.25 -1.33
C LEU A 71 6.35 1.15 -0.27
N LYS A 72 7.43 1.90 -0.46
CA LYS A 72 8.39 2.26 0.57
C LYS A 72 8.09 3.70 1.00
N LEU A 73 7.64 3.87 2.23
CA LEU A 73 7.24 5.14 2.82
C LEU A 73 8.27 5.58 3.86
N GLN A 74 8.36 6.90 4.07
CA GLN A 74 9.17 7.50 5.12
C GLN A 74 8.30 8.44 5.95
N ILE A 75 8.50 8.41 7.26
CA ILE A 75 7.86 9.33 8.20
C ILE A 75 8.95 10.31 8.66
N ASP A 76 8.79 11.57 8.29
CA ASP A 76 9.70 12.66 8.62
C ASP A 76 9.42 13.20 10.03
N ASN A 77 9.80 12.39 11.02
CA ASN A 77 9.84 12.81 12.40
C ASN A 77 11.06 12.20 13.12
N TRP A 78 11.37 12.69 14.30
CA TRP A 78 12.54 12.25 15.05
C TRP A 78 12.50 10.76 15.42
N ARG A 79 11.32 10.22 15.74
CA ARG A 79 11.14 8.82 16.17
C ARG A 79 11.45 7.83 15.05
N TRP A 80 11.05 8.15 13.83
CA TRP A 80 11.14 7.27 12.66
C TRP A 80 12.11 7.76 11.59
N SER A 81 12.99 8.70 11.95
CA SER A 81 14.00 9.24 11.05
C SER A 81 14.86 8.11 10.47
N GLY A 82 14.92 8.03 9.14
CA GLY A 82 15.67 7.01 8.42
C GLY A 82 15.04 5.62 8.39
N VAL A 83 13.91 5.37 9.08
CA VAL A 83 13.26 4.07 9.11
C VAL A 83 12.24 3.95 7.96
N PRO A 84 12.42 3.00 7.02
CA PRO A 84 11.45 2.78 5.95
C PRO A 84 10.24 1.97 6.43
N PHE A 85 9.05 2.37 5.99
CA PHE A 85 7.81 1.63 6.17
C PHE A 85 7.38 0.99 4.85
N PHE A 86 7.24 -0.32 4.82
CA PHE A 86 6.79 -1.03 3.62
C PHE A 86 5.31 -1.34 3.72
N LEU A 87 4.53 -0.84 2.75
CA LEU A 87 3.13 -1.18 2.59
C LEU A 87 2.98 -2.01 1.32
N ARG A 88 2.25 -3.12 1.39
CA ARG A 88 1.88 -3.90 0.20
C ARG A 88 0.45 -4.35 0.28
N THR A 89 -0.25 -4.32 -0.84
CA THR A 89 -1.58 -4.88 -0.99
C THR A 89 -1.82 -5.27 -2.43
N GLY A 90 -2.63 -6.29 -2.64
CA GLY A 90 -2.99 -6.71 -3.99
C GLY A 90 -4.09 -7.75 -4.01
N LYS A 91 -4.66 -7.93 -5.21
CA LYS A 91 -5.60 -9.00 -5.53
C LYS A 91 -4.86 -10.16 -6.18
N ARG A 92 -5.49 -11.35 -6.17
CA ARG A 92 -4.92 -12.59 -6.74
C ARG A 92 -3.54 -12.94 -6.18
N MET A 93 -3.36 -12.71 -4.87
CA MET A 93 -2.16 -13.11 -4.13
C MET A 93 -2.22 -14.60 -3.77
N SER A 94 -1.07 -15.19 -3.40
CA SER A 94 -0.97 -16.60 -3.02
C SER A 94 -1.86 -17.00 -1.84
N GLU A 95 -2.12 -16.07 -0.94
CA GLU A 95 -2.94 -16.28 0.25
C GLU A 95 -3.69 -14.99 0.64
N LYS A 96 -4.76 -15.15 1.41
CA LYS A 96 -5.45 -14.05 2.07
C LYS A 96 -4.81 -13.84 3.44
N ASP A 97 -3.95 -12.82 3.53
CA ASP A 97 -3.22 -12.49 4.77
C ASP A 97 -3.28 -10.97 5.05
N LEU A 98 -3.31 -10.62 6.33
CA LEU A 98 -3.20 -9.25 6.84
C LEU A 98 -2.26 -9.25 8.04
N ARG A 99 -1.09 -8.68 7.86
CA ARG A 99 -0.03 -8.62 8.88
C ARG A 99 0.65 -7.26 8.94
N LEU A 100 1.24 -6.96 10.09
CA LEU A 100 2.05 -5.78 10.37
C LEU A 100 3.53 -6.16 10.46
#